data_AF-A0A1I8C3F3-F1
#
_entry.id   AF-A0A1I8C3F3-F1
#
_cell.length_a   1.000
_cell.length_b   1.000
_cell.length_c   1.000
_cell.angle_alpha   90.00
_cell.angle_beta   90.00
_cell.angle_gamma   90.00
#
_symmetry.space_group_name_H-M   'P 1'
#
loop_
_entity.id
_entity.type
_entity.pdbx_description
1 polymer ?
#
loop_
_entity_poly.entity_id
_entity_poly.type
_entity_poly.pdbx_seq_one_letter_code
_entity_poly.pdbx_strand_id
1 'polypeptide(L)'
;MLQVGEIKTEKGKEKLNYDGHLYIFDKLNSTETIKFWRCEFKTEGMEKCKGRIWTTLENGFVRLVTPHTCELNPARVVAQQVKTGMKRRAVDTMEAPTVIRAQIL
;
A
#
# COMPACT_ATOMS: atom_id res chain seq x y z
N MET A 1 -0.15 -16.37 5.06
CA MET A 1 0.46 -15.43 6.02
C MET A 1 -0.03 -14.03 5.69
N LEU A 2 -0.76 -13.39 6.61
CA LEU A 2 -1.25 -12.02 6.43
C LEU A 2 -0.07 -11.03 6.60
N GLN A 3 0.59 -10.65 5.50
CA GLN A 3 1.54 -9.54 5.54
C GLN A 3 0.78 -8.22 5.47
N VAL A 4 0.43 -7.70 6.66
CA VAL A 4 -0.02 -6.33 6.82
C VAL A 4 1.23 -5.45 6.92
N GLY A 5 1.49 -4.67 5.87
CA GLY A 5 2.62 -3.74 5.82
C GLY A 5 2.17 -2.39 5.29
N GLU A 6 2.32 -1.35 6.11
CA GLU A 6 2.09 0.02 5.67
C GLU A 6 3.21 0.44 4.71
N ILE A 7 2.84 0.93 3.53
CA ILE A 7 3.78 1.50 2.55
C ILE A 7 3.52 3.00 2.52
N LYS A 8 4.28 3.75 3.33
CA LYS A 8 4.20 5.22 3.36
C LYS A 8 4.84 5.80 2.10
N THR A 9 4.04 6.31 1.19
CA THR A 9 4.56 6.97 -0.03
C THR A 9 4.73 8.47 0.21
N GLU A 10 5.84 9.05 -0.26
CA GLU A 10 6.16 10.49 -0.10
C GLU A 10 5.12 11.43 -0.75
N LYS A 11 4.29 10.94 -1.68
CA LYS A 11 3.22 11.72 -2.32
C LYS A 11 1.90 11.70 -1.54
N GLY A 12 1.94 11.38 -0.25
CA GLY A 12 0.88 11.68 0.71
C GLY A 12 -0.31 10.72 0.73
N LYS A 13 -0.22 9.55 0.07
CA LYS A 13 -1.27 8.53 0.19
C LYS A 13 -0.71 7.28 0.85
N GLU A 14 -1.20 7.01 2.05
CA GLU A 14 -0.94 5.78 2.79
C GLU A 14 -1.39 4.60 1.93
N LYS A 15 -0.52 3.60 1.80
CA LYS A 15 -0.83 2.34 1.13
C LYS A 15 -0.80 1.19 2.12
N LEU A 16 -1.67 0.23 1.91
CA LEU A 16 -1.80 -0.97 2.71
C LEU A 16 -1.66 -2.19 1.81
N ASN A 17 -0.71 -3.06 2.11
CA ASN A 17 -0.71 -4.42 1.57
C ASN A 17 -1.66 -5.28 2.40
N TYR A 18 -2.63 -5.91 1.73
CA TYR A 18 -3.47 -6.94 2.32
C TYR A 18 -3.72 -8.03 1.29
N ASP A 19 -3.37 -9.27 1.64
CA ASP A 19 -3.55 -10.46 0.80
C ASP A 19 -3.00 -10.29 -0.64
N GLY A 20 -1.78 -9.75 -0.74
CA GLY A 20 -1.08 -9.53 -2.00
C GLY A 20 -1.69 -8.46 -2.91
N HIS A 21 -2.66 -7.70 -2.41
CA HIS A 21 -3.23 -6.55 -3.07
C HIS A 21 -2.82 -5.26 -2.37
N LEU A 22 -2.53 -4.23 -3.16
CA LEU A 22 -2.28 -2.89 -2.64
C LEU A 22 -3.56 -2.06 -2.64
N TYR A 23 -3.83 -1.50 -1.47
CA TYR A 23 -4.88 -0.54 -1.24
C TYR A 23 -4.30 0.84 -0.97
N ILE A 24 -5.08 1.86 -1.28
CA ILE A 24 -4.81 3.27 -1.00
C ILE A 24 -5.85 3.74 0.01
N PHE A 25 -5.41 4.48 1.02
CA PHE A 25 -6.31 5.14 1.96
C PHE A 25 -7.28 6.07 1.22
N ASP A 26 -8.57 5.92 1.52
CA ASP A 26 -9.64 6.71 0.93
C ASP A 26 -10.10 7.80 1.90
N LYS A 27 -10.56 7.40 3.09
CA LYS A 27 -11.03 8.28 4.17
C LYS A 27 -11.27 7.51 5.47
N LEU A 28 -11.53 8.23 6.55
CA LEU A 28 -12.09 7.66 7.78
C LEU A 28 -13.64 7.55 7.70
N ASN A 29 -14.22 6.74 8.57
CA ASN A 29 -15.65 6.79 8.87
C ASN A 29 -16.01 8.08 9.66
N SER A 30 -17.31 8.33 9.85
CA SER A 30 -17.79 9.55 10.51
C SER A 30 -17.34 9.72 11.96
N THR A 31 -16.99 8.62 12.65
CA THR A 31 -16.50 8.63 14.03
C THR A 31 -14.98 8.57 14.13
N GLU A 32 -14.27 8.61 13.00
CA GLU A 32 -12.81 8.58 12.94
C GLU A 32 -12.14 7.35 13.59
N THR A 33 -12.82 6.20 13.59
CA THR A 33 -12.32 4.95 14.19
C THR A 33 -11.96 3.87 13.17
N ILE A 34 -12.43 4.01 11.93
CA ILE A 34 -12.25 3.01 10.87
C ILE A 34 -11.66 3.68 9.64
N LYS A 35 -10.56 3.11 9.12
CA LYS A 35 -9.98 3.50 7.83
C LYS A 35 -10.67 2.76 6.69
N PHE A 36 -11.09 3.50 5.67
CA PHE A 36 -11.60 2.96 4.43
C PHE A 36 -10.51 2.93 3.37
N TRP A 37 -10.38 1.78 2.73
CA TRP A 37 -9.34 1.51 1.76
C TRP A 37 -9.96 1.09 0.44
N ARG A 38 -9.33 1.52 -0.66
CA ARG A 38 -9.70 1.10 -2.00
C ARG A 38 -8.50 0.57 -2.76
N CYS A 39 -8.71 -0.38 -3.66
CA CYS A 39 -7.64 -0.88 -4.52
C CYS A 39 -6.91 0.26 -5.24
N GLU A 40 -5.59 0.15 -5.38
CA GLU A 40 -4.80 1.15 -6.12
C GLU A 40 -5.22 1.27 -7.59
N PHE A 41 -5.73 0.19 -8.19
CA PHE A 41 -6.26 0.16 -9.55
C PHE A 41 -7.68 0.71 -9.68
N LYS A 42 -8.23 1.38 -8.66
CA LYS A 42 -9.58 1.98 -8.74
C LYS A 42 -9.69 3.05 -9.84
N THR A 43 -8.58 3.71 -10.18
CA THR A 43 -8.52 4.81 -11.16
C THR A 43 -7.64 4.50 -12.36
N GLU A 44 -7.03 3.31 -12.41
CA GLU A 44 -6.11 2.89 -13.47
C GLU A 44 -6.79 1.85 -14.37
N GLY A 45 -6.47 1.85 -15.67
CA GLY A 45 -6.95 0.86 -16.63
C GLY A 45 -8.36 1.07 -17.18
N MET A 46 -8.74 0.20 -18.12
CA MET A 46 -10.05 0.21 -18.77
C MET A 46 -11.14 -0.34 -17.84
N GLU A 47 -10.82 -1.39 -17.07
CA GLU A 47 -11.66 -1.92 -16.00
C GLU A 47 -11.16 -1.50 -14.61
N LYS A 48 -11.88 -0.57 -13.99
CA LYS A 48 -11.56 -0.06 -12.65
C LYS A 48 -11.83 -1.12 -11.60
N CYS A 49 -10.80 -1.46 -10.83
CA CYS A 49 -10.96 -2.41 -9.74
C CYS A 49 -11.93 -1.88 -8.67
N LYS A 50 -12.80 -2.77 -8.15
CA LYS A 50 -13.80 -2.43 -7.12
C LYS A 50 -13.38 -2.81 -5.70
N GLY A 51 -12.21 -3.43 -5.53
CA GLY A 51 -11.70 -3.92 -4.25
C GLY A 51 -11.71 -2.86 -3.14
N ARG A 52 -12.32 -3.19 -2.00
CA ARG A 52 -12.45 -2.32 -0.82
C ARG A 52 -12.37 -3.12 0.47
N ILE A 53 -11.62 -2.63 1.44
CA ILE A 53 -11.53 -3.17 2.80
C ILE A 53 -11.64 -2.06 3.82
N TRP A 54 -11.97 -2.44 5.06
CA TRP A 54 -11.92 -1.57 6.23
C TRP A 54 -10.93 -2.10 7.24
N THR A 55 -10.25 -1.18 7.93
CA THR A 55 -9.36 -1.51 9.05
C THR A 55 -9.61 -0.60 10.24
N THR A 56 -9.11 -0.97 11.41
CA THR A 56 -8.92 -0.05 12.54
C THR A 56 -7.88 1.02 12.18
N LEU A 57 -7.68 1.99 13.08
CA LEU A 57 -6.66 3.02 12.94
C LEU A 57 -5.24 2.43 12.92
N GLU A 58 -5.03 1.34 13.65
CA GLU A 58 -3.79 0.56 13.73
C GLU A 58 -3.66 -0.46 12.58
N ASN A 59 -4.46 -0.30 11.52
CA ASN A 59 -4.47 -1.17 10.35
C ASN A 59 -4.88 -2.64 10.63
N GLY A 60 -5.58 -2.89 11.75
CA GLY A 60 -6.20 -4.18 12.05
C GLY A 60 -7.37 -4.46 11.11
N PHE A 61 -7.41 -5.62 10.46
CA PHE A 61 -8.49 -5.95 9.51
C PHE A 61 -9.86 -5.99 10.20
N VAL A 62 -10.84 -5.29 9.61
CA VAL A 62 -12.22 -5.27 10.10
C VAL A 62 -13.13 -6.05 9.16
N ARG A 63 -13.11 -5.74 7.85
CA ARG A 63 -13.88 -6.48 6.84
C ARG A 63 -13.43 -6.25 5.42
N LEU A 64 -13.74 -7.24 4.57
CA LEU A 64 -13.82 -7.08 3.12
C LEU A 64 -15.18 -6.49 2.75
N VAL A 65 -15.17 -5.37 2.03
CA VAL A 65 -16.38 -4.66 1.62
C VAL A 65 -16.78 -5.05 0.21
N THR A 66 -15.79 -5.12 -0.67
CA THR A 66 -15.98 -5.55 -2.06
C THR A 66 -14.73 -6.31 -2.49
N PRO A 67 -14.86 -7.50 -3.09
CA PRO A 67 -13.70 -8.25 -3.57
C PRO A 67 -13.02 -7.51 -4.73
N HIS A 68 -11.78 -7.88 -4.99
CA HIS A 68 -11.04 -7.40 -6.15
C HIS A 68 -11.64 -7.96 -7.44
N THR A 69 -11.56 -7.16 -8.51
CA THR A 69 -11.80 -7.59 -9.89
C THR A 69 -10.53 -7.51 -10.73
N CYS A 70 -9.43 -6.99 -10.16
CA CYS A 70 -8.11 -7.04 -10.77
C CYS A 70 -7.42 -8.35 -10.39
N GLU A 71 -6.45 -8.75 -11.20
CA GLU A 71 -5.58 -9.88 -10.90
C GLU A 71 -4.66 -9.58 -9.71
N LEU A 72 -4.27 -10.64 -9.00
CA LEU A 72 -3.26 -10.60 -7.96
C LEU A 72 -1.91 -10.21 -8.56
N ASN A 73 -1.22 -9.23 -7.96
CA ASN A 73 0.08 -8.77 -8.46
C ASN A 73 1.12 -8.67 -7.33
N PRO A 74 1.69 -9.81 -6.90
CA PRO A 74 2.68 -9.83 -5.82
C PRO A 74 3.97 -9.11 -6.20
N ALA A 75 4.36 -9.12 -7.49
CA ALA A 75 5.53 -8.39 -7.97
C ALA A 75 5.40 -6.87 -7.73
N ARG A 76 4.19 -6.32 -7.90
CA ARG A 76 3.91 -4.91 -7.64
C ARG A 76 4.00 -4.55 -6.17
N VAL A 77 3.55 -5.44 -5.27
CA VAL A 77 3.74 -5.29 -3.82
C VAL A 77 5.23 -5.17 -3.49
N VAL A 78 6.04 -6.12 -3.95
CA VAL A 78 7.49 -6.14 -3.71
C VAL A 78 8.15 -4.87 -4.27
N ALA A 79 7.84 -4.50 -5.51
CA ALA A 79 8.39 -3.30 -6.14
C ALA A 79 8.06 -2.01 -5.34
N GLN A 80 6.84 -1.90 -4.78
CA GLN A 80 6.47 -0.76 -3.96
C GLN A 80 7.19 -0.76 -2.60
N GLN A 81 7.38 -1.92 -1.97
CA GLN A 81 8.15 -2.05 -0.73
C GLN A 81 9.60 -1.63 -0.95
N VAL A 82 10.27 -2.17 -1.98
CA VAL A 82 11.66 -1.82 -2.34
C VAL A 82 11.78 -0.32 -2.61
N LYS A 83 10.92 0.23 -3.48
CA LYS A 83 10.93 1.66 -3.81
C LYS A 83 10.78 2.55 -2.59
N THR A 84 9.90 2.18 -1.67
CA THR A 84 9.61 2.96 -0.46
C THR A 84 10.75 2.86 0.54
N GLY A 85 11.32 1.67 0.73
CA GLY A 85 12.50 1.45 1.55
C GLY A 85 13.70 2.26 1.05
N MET A 86 13.93 2.31 -0.27
CA MET A 86 14.98 3.13 -0.88
C MET A 86 14.82 4.62 -0.56
N LYS A 87 13.61 5.16 -0.77
CA LYS A 87 13.30 6.56 -0.51
C LYS A 87 13.51 6.91 0.97
N ARG A 88 12.99 6.06 1.86
CA ARG A 88 13.17 6.22 3.29
C ARG A 88 14.64 6.26 3.68
N ARG A 89 15.45 5.30 3.22
CA ARG A 89 16.90 5.29 3.50
C ARG A 89 17.62 6.51 2.92
N ALA A 90 17.22 6.98 1.74
CA ALA A 90 17.79 8.19 1.15
C ALA A 90 17.48 9.47 1.96
N VAL A 91 16.40 9.49 2.73
CA VAL A 91 16.05 10.57 3.66
C VAL A 91 16.74 10.38 5.01
N ASP A 92 16.74 9.15 5.52
CA ASP A 92 17.24 8.81 6.86
C ASP A 92 18.79 8.75 6.91
N THR A 93 19.46 8.65 5.76
CA THR A 93 20.92 8.50 5.66
C THR A 93 21.52 9.49 4.67
N MET A 94 22.78 9.89 4.89
CA MET A 94 23.59 10.66 3.94
C MET A 94 24.35 9.76 2.95
N GLU A 95 23.92 8.50 2.80
CA GLU A 95 24.57 7.55 1.90
C GLU A 95 24.44 8.01 0.44
N ALA A 96 25.50 7.83 -0.34
CA ALA A 96 25.45 8.12 -1.77
C ALA A 96 24.40 7.22 -2.46
N PRO A 97 23.69 7.71 -3.50
CA PRO A 97 22.67 6.93 -4.21
C PRO A 97 23.16 5.59 -4.77
N THR A 98 24.47 5.47 -5.07
CA THR A 98 25.12 4.23 -5.51
C THR A 98 25.14 3.16 -4.43
N VAL A 99 25.42 3.53 -3.17
CA VAL A 99 25.43 2.62 -2.01
C VAL A 99 24.02 2.11 -1.73
N ILE A 100 23.04 3.01 -1.74
CA ILE A 100 21.62 2.70 -1.55
C ILE A 100 21.14 1.70 -2.62
N ARG A 101 21.57 1.84 -3.88
CA ARG A 101 21.18 0.95 -4.99
C ARG A 101 21.87 -0.42 -4.95
N ALA A 102 23.12 -0.50 -4.50
CA ALA A 102 23.92 -1.72 -4.55
C ALA A 102 23.39 -2.84 -3.64
N GLN A 103 22.70 -2.49 -2.55
CA GLN A 103 22.17 -3.44 -1.56
C GLN A 103 20.77 -4.00 -1.92
N ILE A 104 20.38 -3.93 -3.19
CA ILE A 104 19.04 -4.31 -3.68
C ILE A 104 19.10 -5.52 -4.62
N LEU A 105 20.30 -6.02 -4.92
CA LEU A 105 20.54 -7.23 -5.72
C LEU A 105 20.76 -8.45 -4.83
#